data_AF-A0A5B7G685-F1
#
_entry.id   AF-A0A5B7G685-F1
#
_cell.length_a   1.000
_cell.length_b   1.000
_cell.length_c   1.000
_cell.angle_alpha   90.00
_cell.angle_beta   90.00
_cell.angle_gamma   90.00
#
_symmetry.space_group_name_H-M   'P 1'
#
loop_
_entity.id
_entity.type
_entity.pdbx_description
1 polymer ?
#
loop_
_entity_poly.entity_id
_entity_poly.type
_entity_poly.pdbx_seq_one_letter_code
_entity_poly.pdbx_strand_id
1 'polypeptide(L)'
;MLRRTPNPKEAAMANLLGAVVVTYYNNKSYRIDDIAWDLNPRCKFPYKGKEITYMDFYQTRYQVKIRDVNQPLLVSKPKKKDLRRGCENIILVPELCLMTGFTDEMRADFNMMKDLAEYLRSPPDQRVNSLMAFNSHLVRHERVKEEMASWGLEISNRLLEVNGRMLPDEVILQGGETVQYNRNFASWSKETQSRVEAKQTRSRKWAIVFPNRYRDNAKDLCTTLQRVGPPMGMQFSSPLM
;
A
#
# COMPACT_ATOMS: atom_id res chain seq x y z
N MET A 1 -15.68 16.92 24.66
CA MET A 1 -14.23 16.63 24.86
C MET A 1 -13.43 17.49 23.89
N LEU A 2 -12.75 18.51 24.39
CA LEU A 2 -11.90 19.40 23.59
C LEU A 2 -10.70 18.58 23.08
N ARG A 3 -10.61 18.37 21.77
CA ARG A 3 -9.40 17.79 21.14
C ARG A 3 -8.26 18.78 21.35
N ARG A 4 -7.34 18.51 22.27
CA ARG A 4 -6.06 19.25 22.36
C ARG A 4 -5.34 19.05 21.03
N THR A 5 -5.03 20.14 20.35
CA THR A 5 -4.14 20.11 19.18
C THR A 5 -2.79 19.55 19.64
N PRO A 6 -2.32 18.42 19.09
CA PRO A 6 -1.04 17.85 19.49
C PRO A 6 0.09 18.85 19.22
N ASN A 7 1.11 18.83 20.09
CA ASN A 7 2.32 19.64 19.91
C ASN A 7 2.91 19.35 18.53
N PRO A 8 3.22 20.36 17.69
CA PRO A 8 3.76 20.16 16.35
C PRO A 8 4.99 19.25 16.31
N LYS A 9 5.86 19.30 17.34
CA LYS A 9 7.03 18.42 17.44
C LYS A 9 6.65 16.96 17.66
N GLU A 10 5.68 16.70 18.52
CA GLU A 10 5.18 15.35 18.79
C GLU A 10 4.48 14.77 17.55
N ALA A 11 3.69 15.57 16.85
CA ALA A 11 3.05 15.18 15.60
C ALA A 11 4.08 14.87 14.50
N ALA A 12 5.15 15.67 14.39
CA ALA A 12 6.24 15.41 13.45
C ALA A 12 6.95 14.10 13.77
N MET A 13 7.29 13.85 15.04
CA MET A 13 7.91 12.59 15.46
C MET A 13 7.01 11.38 15.18
N ALA A 14 5.71 11.47 15.51
CA ALA A 14 4.76 10.38 15.30
C ALA A 14 4.61 9.98 13.82
N ASN A 15 4.69 10.95 12.90
CA ASN A 15 4.48 10.69 11.47
C ASN A 15 5.78 10.40 10.70
N LEU A 16 6.91 10.96 11.12
CA LEU A 16 8.18 10.86 10.38
C LEU A 16 9.07 9.73 10.87
N LEU A 17 9.06 9.39 12.17
CA LEU A 17 9.92 8.33 12.67
C LEU A 17 9.53 6.97 12.07
N GLY A 18 10.52 6.28 11.51
CA GLY A 18 10.34 5.03 10.79
C GLY A 18 9.94 5.19 9.32
N ALA A 19 9.53 6.39 8.88
CA ALA A 19 9.23 6.65 7.48
C ALA A 19 10.49 6.58 6.62
N VAL A 20 10.31 6.24 5.34
CA VAL A 20 11.38 6.24 4.35
C VAL A 20 11.22 7.45 3.45
N VAL A 21 12.28 8.23 3.31
CA VAL A 21 12.36 9.37 2.41
C VAL A 21 13.36 9.11 1.30
N VAL A 22 13.11 9.70 0.13
CA VAL A 22 14.05 9.74 -0.99
C VAL A 22 14.55 11.16 -1.16
N THR A 23 15.86 11.31 -1.29
CA THR A 23 16.48 12.61 -1.57
C THR A 23 16.52 12.88 -3.07
N TYR A 24 15.84 13.94 -3.52
CA TYR A 24 15.64 14.18 -4.96
C TYR A 24 16.94 14.50 -5.72
N TYR A 25 17.99 14.93 -5.03
CA TYR A 25 19.27 15.31 -5.64
C TYR A 25 20.17 14.12 -6.00
N ASN A 26 19.88 12.91 -5.49
CA ASN A 26 20.67 11.71 -5.78
C ASN A 26 19.86 10.40 -5.81
N ASN A 27 18.54 10.47 -5.64
CA ASN A 27 17.60 9.35 -5.60
C ASN A 27 17.97 8.24 -4.58
N LYS A 28 18.60 8.60 -3.46
CA LYS A 28 18.89 7.67 -2.37
C LYS A 28 17.77 7.67 -1.34
N SER A 29 17.45 6.48 -0.84
CA SER A 29 16.44 6.28 0.20
C SER A 29 17.08 6.20 1.58
N TYR A 30 16.45 6.83 2.57
CA TYR A 30 16.87 6.82 3.96
C TYR A 30 15.67 6.59 4.87
N ARG A 31 15.84 5.79 5.93
CA ARG A 31 14.86 5.66 7.00
C ARG A 31 15.11 6.74 8.04
N ILE A 32 14.09 7.47 8.43
CA ILE A 32 14.20 8.47 9.49
C ILE A 32 14.14 7.74 10.83
N ASP A 33 15.18 7.90 11.66
CA ASP A 33 15.26 7.32 13.00
C ASP A 33 15.22 8.37 14.11
N ASP A 34 15.46 9.65 13.77
CA ASP A 34 15.37 10.76 14.71
C ASP A 34 15.18 12.10 13.99
N ILE A 35 14.86 13.16 14.76
CA ILE A 35 14.84 14.55 14.29
C ILE A 35 15.74 15.38 15.21
N ALA A 36 16.80 15.96 14.64
CA ALA A 36 17.71 16.87 15.33
C ALA A 36 17.10 18.28 15.33
N TRP A 37 16.42 18.62 16.43
CA TRP A 37 15.77 19.93 16.63
C TRP A 37 16.73 21.06 17.01
N ASP A 38 17.92 20.70 17.48
CA ASP A 38 19.03 21.56 17.87
C ASP A 38 19.93 21.94 16.69
N LEU A 39 19.86 21.19 15.59
CA LEU A 39 20.59 21.45 14.35
C LEU A 39 19.71 22.13 13.31
N ASN A 40 20.35 22.90 12.43
CA ASN A 40 19.71 23.54 11.28
C ASN A 40 20.70 23.63 10.10
N PRO A 41 20.24 23.99 8.89
CA PRO A 41 21.10 24.08 7.71
C PRO A 41 22.34 25.00 7.80
N ARG A 42 22.38 25.93 8.77
CA ARG A 42 23.57 26.79 9.00
C ARG A 42 24.63 26.12 9.87
N CYS A 43 24.29 25.04 10.57
CA CYS A 43 25.26 24.27 11.35
C CYS A 43 26.33 23.68 10.43
N LYS A 44 27.54 23.51 10.98
CA LYS A 44 28.70 22.98 10.28
C LYS A 44 28.92 21.51 10.61
N PHE A 45 29.52 20.79 9.66
CA PHE A 45 29.98 19.42 9.87
C PHE A 45 31.33 19.21 9.18
N PRO A 46 32.16 18.26 9.65
CA PRO A 46 33.44 17.96 9.04
C PRO A 46 33.24 17.27 7.68
N TYR A 47 33.83 17.84 6.63
CA TYR A 47 33.81 17.30 5.28
C TYR A 47 35.18 17.44 4.63
N LYS A 48 35.82 16.32 4.27
CA LYS A 48 37.15 16.26 3.63
C LYS A 48 38.21 17.11 4.37
N GLY A 49 38.21 17.06 5.69
CA GLY A 49 39.17 17.78 6.53
C GLY A 49 38.91 19.28 6.71
N LYS A 50 37.77 19.80 6.23
CA LYS A 50 37.32 21.19 6.45
C LYS A 50 35.92 21.19 7.05
N GLU A 51 35.59 22.25 7.79
CA GLU A 51 34.21 22.48 8.21
C GLU A 51 33.43 23.18 7.10
N ILE A 52 32.25 22.65 6.78
CA ILE A 52 31.32 23.25 5.81
C ILE A 52 29.91 23.25 6.40
N THR A 53 29.10 24.24 6.06
CA THR A 53 27.68 24.24 6.45
C THR A 53 26.90 23.23 5.60
N TYR A 54 25.77 22.73 6.12
CA TYR A 54 24.89 21.88 5.31
C TYR A 54 24.44 22.61 4.03
N MET A 55 24.08 23.89 4.14
CA MET A 55 23.66 24.70 2.99
C MET A 55 24.74 24.82 1.91
N ASP A 56 25.98 25.14 2.29
CA ASP A 56 27.09 25.28 1.33
C ASP A 56 27.46 23.94 0.70
N PHE A 57 27.38 22.84 1.47
CA PHE A 57 27.60 21.50 0.96
C PHE A 57 26.59 21.14 -0.14
N TYR A 58 25.30 21.34 0.10
CA TYR A 58 24.25 21.03 -0.88
C TYR A 58 24.33 21.94 -2.10
N GLN A 59 24.64 23.22 -1.92
CA GLN A 59 24.84 24.16 -3.01
C GLN A 59 26.05 23.79 -3.87
N THR A 60 27.18 23.42 -3.26
CA THR A 60 28.43 23.13 -4.00
C THR A 60 28.38 21.76 -4.68
N ARG A 61 27.88 20.73 -4.00
CA ARG A 61 27.94 19.35 -4.49
C ARG A 61 26.79 19.00 -5.43
N TYR A 62 25.60 19.54 -5.17
CA TYR A 62 24.38 19.18 -5.88
C TYR A 62 23.71 20.36 -6.58
N GLN A 63 24.25 21.59 -6.44
CA GLN A 63 23.66 22.81 -7.03
C GLN A 63 22.24 23.08 -6.52
N VAL A 64 21.96 22.68 -5.28
CA VAL A 64 20.65 22.83 -4.64
C VAL A 64 20.70 23.91 -3.57
N LYS A 65 19.80 24.89 -3.69
CA LYS A 65 19.63 25.98 -2.72
C LYS A 65 18.57 25.61 -1.68
N ILE A 66 18.95 25.64 -0.41
CA ILE A 66 18.02 25.50 0.72
C ILE A 66 17.31 26.84 0.95
N ARG A 67 15.98 26.82 1.08
CA ARG A 67 15.17 28.04 1.27
C ARG A 67 14.93 28.30 2.75
N ASP A 68 14.55 27.28 3.52
CA ASP A 68 14.35 27.41 4.96
C ASP A 68 15.63 27.06 5.71
N VAL A 69 16.28 28.07 6.27
CA VAL A 69 17.55 27.94 6.99
C VAL A 69 17.38 27.65 8.49
N ASN A 70 16.14 27.66 8.99
CA ASN A 70 15.82 27.39 10.40
C ASN A 70 15.14 26.02 10.59
N GLN A 71 14.88 25.28 9.52
CA GLN A 71 14.29 23.94 9.60
C GLN A 71 15.17 22.98 10.43
N PRO A 72 14.56 22.05 11.19
CA PRO A 72 15.31 20.99 11.86
C PRO A 72 15.92 20.03 10.83
N LEU A 73 16.82 19.14 11.27
CA LEU A 73 17.41 18.13 10.40
C LEU A 73 16.90 16.73 10.74
N LEU A 74 16.79 15.86 9.73
CA LEU A 74 16.41 14.46 9.90
C LEU A 74 17.66 13.61 10.14
N VAL A 75 17.57 12.62 11.02
CA VAL A 75 18.68 11.70 11.31
C VAL A 75 18.31 10.30 10.83
N SER A 76 19.19 9.71 10.03
CA SER A 76 19.12 8.30 9.64
C SER A 76 20.31 7.56 10.26
N LYS A 77 20.02 6.58 11.12
CA LYS A 77 21.04 5.83 11.86
C LYS A 77 21.45 4.61 11.03
N PRO A 78 22.75 4.31 10.91
CA PRO A 78 23.23 3.15 10.18
C PRO A 78 22.73 1.86 10.85
N LYS A 79 22.55 0.79 10.05
CA LYS A 79 22.19 -0.53 10.60
C LYS A 79 23.34 -1.04 11.48
N LYS A 80 23.05 -1.95 12.42
CA LYS A 80 24.05 -2.56 13.33
C LYS A 80 25.29 -3.13 12.61
N LYS A 81 25.13 -3.62 11.37
CA LYS A 81 26.24 -4.13 10.55
C LYS A 81 27.16 -3.01 10.03
N ASP A 82 26.62 -1.84 9.77
CA ASP A 82 27.32 -0.68 9.21
C ASP A 82 28.00 0.14 10.31
N LEU A 83 27.45 0.14 11.53
CA LEU A 83 28.09 0.73 12.70
C LEU A 83 29.46 0.07 12.99
N ARG A 84 29.56 -1.26 12.81
CA ARG A 84 30.83 -2.00 12.93
C ARG A 84 31.86 -1.63 11.85
N ARG A 85 31.42 -1.01 10.76
CA ARG A 85 32.27 -0.50 9.68
C ARG A 85 32.64 0.97 9.86
N GLY A 86 32.28 1.59 10.99
CA GLY A 86 32.54 2.99 11.28
C GLY A 86 31.62 3.95 10.52
N CYS A 87 30.47 3.49 10.01
CA CYS A 87 29.50 4.40 9.43
C CYS A 87 28.86 5.27 10.53
N GLU A 88 28.85 6.58 10.30
CA GLU A 88 28.23 7.57 11.19
C GLU A 88 26.75 7.79 10.83
N ASN A 89 26.06 8.53 11.70
CA ASN A 89 24.69 8.97 11.45
C ASN A 89 24.64 9.88 10.22
N ILE A 90 23.63 9.67 9.37
CA ILE A 90 23.40 10.50 8.20
C ILE A 90 22.40 11.59 8.60
N ILE A 91 22.80 12.84 8.41
CA ILE A 91 21.96 14.01 8.68
C ILE A 91 21.44 14.55 7.35
N LEU A 92 20.13 14.72 7.24
CA LEU A 92 19.44 15.11 6.02
C LEU A 92 18.62 16.38 6.25
N VAL A 93 18.51 17.21 5.22
CA VAL A 93 17.66 18.41 5.23
C VAL A 93 16.25 18.03 4.78
N PRO A 94 15.19 18.25 5.59
CA PRO A 94 13.81 17.87 5.26
C PRO A 94 13.32 18.43 3.92
N GLU A 95 13.64 19.69 3.59
CA GLU A 95 13.29 20.31 2.31
C GLU A 95 13.79 19.53 1.09
N LEU A 96 14.86 18.75 1.25
CA LEU A 96 15.48 17.97 0.18
C LEU A 96 14.97 16.52 0.11
N CYS A 97 14.02 16.17 0.97
CA CYS A 97 13.51 14.83 1.16
C CYS A 97 12.06 14.73 0.70
N LEU A 98 11.76 13.72 -0.12
CA LEU A 98 10.42 13.35 -0.54
C LEU A 98 9.98 12.12 0.24
N MET A 99 8.83 12.19 0.90
CA MET A 99 8.24 11.01 1.53
C MET A 99 7.91 9.95 0.48
N THR A 100 8.20 8.70 0.80
CA THR A 100 7.86 7.57 -0.08
C THR A 100 6.73 6.74 0.48
N GLY A 101 6.02 6.07 -0.43
CA GLY A 101 4.86 5.25 -0.09
C GLY A 101 3.59 6.08 0.14
N PHE A 102 2.53 5.37 0.51
CA PHE A 102 1.25 5.97 0.87
C PHE A 102 1.16 6.06 2.40
N THR A 103 0.70 7.20 2.93
CA THR A 103 0.35 7.30 4.35
C THR A 103 -0.94 6.52 4.61
N ASP A 104 -1.22 6.19 5.87
CA ASP A 104 -2.47 5.50 6.21
C ASP A 104 -3.70 6.36 5.92
N GLU A 105 -3.57 7.68 6.01
CA GLU A 105 -4.61 8.64 5.59
C GLU A 105 -4.87 8.56 4.09
N MET A 106 -3.82 8.53 3.26
CA MET A 106 -3.95 8.35 1.80
C MET A 106 -4.57 6.99 1.44
N ARG A 107 -4.23 5.93 2.18
CA ARG A 107 -4.82 4.60 1.99
C ARG A 107 -6.29 4.54 2.42
N ALA A 108 -6.67 5.30 3.44
CA ALA A 108 -8.04 5.39 3.92
C ALA A 108 -8.93 6.24 3.00
N ASP A 109 -8.34 7.13 2.18
CA ASP A 109 -9.06 7.88 1.17
C ASP A 109 -9.43 6.98 -0.03
N PHE A 110 -10.71 6.64 -0.10
CA PHE A 110 -11.26 5.80 -1.15
C PHE A 110 -11.11 6.41 -2.55
N ASN A 111 -11.29 7.72 -2.70
CA ASN A 111 -11.24 8.36 -4.00
C ASN A 111 -9.81 8.34 -4.54
N MET A 112 -8.84 8.71 -3.69
CA MET A 112 -7.43 8.65 -4.04
C MET A 112 -6.99 7.23 -4.43
N MET A 113 -7.36 6.23 -3.63
CA MET A 113 -7.00 4.83 -3.91
C MET A 113 -7.70 4.27 -5.15
N LYS A 114 -8.92 4.74 -5.48
CA LYS A 114 -9.62 4.37 -6.70
C LYS A 114 -8.88 4.90 -7.93
N ASP A 115 -8.53 6.18 -7.95
CA ASP A 115 -7.80 6.79 -9.07
C ASP A 115 -6.42 6.16 -9.24
N LEU A 116 -5.69 5.91 -8.14
CA LEU A 116 -4.41 5.20 -8.17
C LEU A 116 -4.54 3.75 -8.68
N ALA A 117 -5.63 3.06 -8.34
CA ALA A 117 -5.83 1.68 -8.76
C ALA A 117 -5.92 1.56 -10.28
N GLU A 118 -6.42 2.56 -10.99
CA GLU A 118 -6.46 2.58 -12.46
C GLU A 118 -5.05 2.51 -13.07
N TYR A 119 -4.09 3.20 -12.46
CA TYR A 119 -2.69 3.19 -12.91
C TYR A 119 -1.90 1.97 -12.40
N LEU A 120 -2.20 1.49 -11.18
CA LEU A 120 -1.48 0.38 -10.57
C LEU A 120 -1.95 -1.00 -11.07
N ARG A 121 -3.20 -1.10 -11.54
CA ARG A 121 -3.79 -2.36 -12.04
C ARG A 121 -3.71 -2.44 -13.56
N SER A 122 -2.53 -2.76 -14.06
CA SER A 122 -2.38 -3.10 -15.48
C SER A 122 -3.09 -4.43 -15.81
N PRO A 123 -4.00 -4.47 -16.80
CA PRO A 123 -4.56 -5.72 -17.31
C PRO A 123 -3.46 -6.59 -17.96
N PRO A 124 -3.72 -7.90 -18.14
CA PRO A 124 -2.74 -8.86 -18.64
C PRO A 124 -2.07 -8.44 -19.96
N ASP A 125 -2.86 -8.01 -20.94
CA ASP A 125 -2.33 -7.64 -22.27
C ASP A 125 -1.39 -6.44 -22.21
N GLN A 126 -1.76 -5.40 -21.44
CA GLN A 126 -0.90 -4.24 -21.24
C GLN A 126 0.40 -4.60 -20.51
N ARG A 127 0.33 -5.54 -19.57
CA ARG A 127 1.51 -6.03 -18.85
C ARG A 127 2.45 -6.79 -19.77
N VAL A 128 1.90 -7.68 -20.62
CA VAL A 128 2.67 -8.41 -21.65
C VAL A 128 3.34 -7.44 -22.61
N ASN A 129 2.61 -6.45 -23.12
CA ASN A 129 3.15 -5.44 -24.03
C ASN A 129 4.28 -4.63 -23.39
N SER A 130 4.11 -4.20 -22.14
CA SER A 130 5.13 -3.46 -21.39
C SER A 130 6.39 -4.28 -21.16
N LEU A 131 6.24 -5.56 -20.81
CA LEU A 131 7.36 -6.49 -20.64
C LEU A 131 8.11 -6.73 -21.96
N MET A 132 7.39 -6.95 -23.06
CA MET A 132 8.00 -7.15 -24.38
C MET A 132 8.71 -5.89 -24.89
N ALA A 133 8.14 -4.70 -24.65
CA ALA A 133 8.78 -3.43 -24.96
C ALA A 133 10.07 -3.25 -24.15
N PHE A 134 10.01 -3.46 -22.83
CA PHE A 134 11.19 -3.41 -21.96
C PHE A 134 12.28 -4.38 -22.41
N ASN A 135 11.91 -5.63 -22.68
CA ASN A 135 12.85 -6.64 -23.17
C ASN A 135 13.49 -6.24 -24.50
N SER A 136 12.70 -5.69 -25.43
CA SER A 136 13.19 -5.19 -26.71
C SER A 136 14.20 -4.05 -26.55
N HIS A 137 13.97 -3.13 -25.61
CA HIS A 137 14.92 -2.06 -25.29
C HIS A 137 16.21 -2.62 -24.69
N LEU A 138 16.09 -3.59 -23.79
CA LEU A 138 17.20 -4.18 -23.07
C LEU A 138 18.12 -4.98 -24.01
N VAL A 139 17.55 -5.83 -24.86
CA VAL A 139 18.29 -6.63 -25.85
C VAL A 139 18.95 -5.75 -26.92
N ARG A 140 18.38 -4.59 -27.26
CA ARG A 140 18.97 -3.66 -28.23
C ARG A 140 20.09 -2.80 -27.66
N HIS A 141 20.20 -2.70 -26.33
CA HIS A 141 21.16 -1.81 -25.69
C HIS A 141 22.57 -2.42 -25.69
N GLU A 142 23.52 -1.77 -26.35
CA GLU A 142 24.83 -2.36 -26.64
C GLU A 142 25.61 -2.77 -25.39
N ARG A 143 25.68 -1.89 -24.37
CA ARG A 143 26.31 -2.24 -23.08
C ARG A 143 25.72 -3.48 -22.42
N VAL A 144 24.41 -3.70 -22.57
CA VAL A 144 23.75 -4.85 -21.95
C VAL A 144 24.12 -6.14 -22.70
N LYS A 145 24.21 -6.07 -24.04
CA LYS A 145 24.68 -7.20 -24.84
C LYS A 145 26.12 -7.56 -24.51
N GLU A 146 27.01 -6.57 -24.44
CA GLU A 146 28.43 -6.77 -24.12
C GLU A 146 28.60 -7.44 -22.76
N GLU A 147 27.92 -6.92 -21.73
CA GLU A 147 27.92 -7.50 -20.39
C GLU A 147 27.38 -8.94 -20.43
N MET A 148 26.19 -9.18 -20.98
CA MET A 148 25.61 -10.53 -21.04
C MET A 148 26.52 -11.52 -21.78
N ALA A 149 27.09 -11.10 -22.92
CA ALA A 149 28.03 -11.92 -23.68
C ALA A 149 29.32 -12.23 -22.90
N SER A 150 29.81 -11.30 -22.07
CA SER A 150 30.97 -11.55 -21.20
C SER A 150 30.72 -12.66 -20.16
N TRP A 151 29.45 -12.85 -19.77
CA TRP A 151 29.00 -13.94 -18.90
C TRP A 151 28.57 -15.20 -19.68
N GLY A 152 28.64 -15.20 -21.02
CA GLY A 152 28.14 -16.28 -21.86
C GLY A 152 26.62 -16.43 -21.82
N LEU A 153 25.89 -15.34 -21.54
CA LEU A 153 24.44 -15.30 -21.41
C LEU A 153 23.79 -14.56 -22.58
N GLU A 154 22.56 -14.96 -22.91
CA GLU A 154 21.69 -14.27 -23.85
C GLU A 154 20.28 -14.14 -23.24
N ILE A 155 19.61 -13.03 -23.56
CA ILE A 155 18.27 -12.75 -23.05
C ILE A 155 17.24 -13.15 -24.10
N SER A 156 16.35 -14.08 -23.74
CA SER A 156 15.26 -14.55 -24.60
C SER A 156 14.35 -13.41 -25.04
N ASN A 157 13.93 -13.42 -26.30
CA ASN A 157 12.96 -12.49 -26.88
C ASN A 157 11.50 -12.97 -26.75
N ARG A 158 11.25 -14.09 -26.07
CA ARG A 158 9.93 -14.68 -25.87
C ARG A 158 9.63 -14.82 -24.38
N LEU A 159 8.36 -14.69 -24.03
CA LEU A 159 7.89 -15.03 -22.69
C LEU A 159 8.00 -16.54 -22.48
N LEU A 160 8.25 -16.92 -21.23
CA LEU A 160 8.30 -18.31 -20.84
C LEU A 160 6.91 -18.94 -20.94
N GLU A 161 6.80 -20.01 -21.71
CA GLU A 161 5.59 -20.81 -21.79
C GLU A 161 5.62 -21.88 -20.69
N VAL A 162 4.52 -22.01 -19.96
CA VAL A 162 4.38 -22.96 -18.86
C VAL A 162 3.15 -23.81 -19.09
N ASN A 163 3.30 -25.13 -19.02
CA ASN A 163 2.19 -26.07 -19.09
C ASN A 163 1.41 -26.03 -17.77
N GLY A 164 0.26 -25.37 -17.79
CA GLY A 164 -0.70 -25.38 -16.70
C GLY A 164 -1.82 -26.40 -16.93
N ARG A 165 -2.57 -26.71 -15.88
CA ARG A 165 -3.83 -27.46 -15.97
C ARG A 165 -4.97 -26.61 -15.43
N MET A 166 -6.11 -26.64 -16.11
CA MET A 166 -7.35 -26.08 -15.55
C MET A 166 -8.03 -27.17 -14.72
N LEU A 167 -8.36 -26.83 -13.47
CA LEU A 167 -9.19 -27.71 -12.66
C LEU A 167 -10.60 -27.80 -13.27
N PRO A 168 -11.27 -28.97 -13.15
CA PRO A 168 -12.68 -29.08 -13.47
C PRO A 168 -13.50 -28.17 -12.56
N ASP A 169 -14.69 -27.82 -13.03
CA ASP A 169 -15.61 -27.01 -12.24
C ASP A 169 -16.17 -27.85 -11.09
N GLU A 170 -16.18 -27.27 -9.89
CA GLU A 170 -16.80 -27.90 -8.73
C GLU A 170 -18.31 -27.66 -8.76
N VAL A 171 -19.09 -28.61 -8.25
CA VAL A 171 -20.54 -28.47 -8.13
C VAL A 171 -20.87 -28.05 -6.71
N ILE A 172 -21.64 -26.98 -6.56
CA ILE A 172 -22.09 -26.53 -5.24
C ILE A 172 -23.31 -27.37 -4.87
N LEU A 173 -23.31 -27.94 -3.66
CA LEU A 173 -24.46 -28.66 -3.11
C LEU A 173 -25.17 -27.75 -2.11
N GLN A 174 -26.44 -27.44 -2.36
CA GLN A 174 -27.23 -26.56 -1.52
C GLN A 174 -28.67 -27.10 -1.41
N GLY A 175 -29.16 -27.28 -0.18
CA GLY A 175 -30.54 -27.74 0.06
C GLY A 175 -30.87 -29.15 -0.47
N GLY A 176 -29.85 -29.97 -0.77
CA GLY A 176 -30.03 -31.28 -1.43
C GLY A 176 -30.02 -31.23 -2.96
N GLU A 177 -29.87 -30.04 -3.55
CA GLU A 177 -29.76 -29.84 -4.99
C GLU A 177 -28.33 -29.45 -5.40
N THR A 178 -28.01 -29.70 -6.67
CA THR A 178 -26.77 -29.24 -7.30
C THR A 178 -26.97 -27.86 -7.92
N VAL A 179 -25.98 -26.99 -7.73
CA VAL A 179 -25.93 -25.63 -8.28
C VAL A 179 -24.70 -25.54 -9.17
N GLN A 180 -24.91 -25.21 -10.43
CA GLN A 180 -23.84 -24.84 -11.36
C GLN A 180 -23.65 -23.33 -11.32
N TYR A 181 -22.41 -22.87 -11.45
CA TYR A 181 -22.06 -21.45 -11.47
C TYR A 181 -21.16 -21.16 -12.65
N ASN A 182 -21.10 -19.89 -13.05
CA ASN A 182 -20.20 -19.46 -14.11
C ASN A 182 -18.77 -19.29 -13.58
N ARG A 183 -17.88 -20.20 -13.96
CA ARG A 183 -16.46 -20.18 -13.59
C ARG A 183 -15.73 -18.87 -13.93
N ASN A 184 -16.13 -18.18 -15.00
CA ASN A 184 -15.45 -16.97 -15.45
C ASN A 184 -15.60 -15.80 -14.48
N PHE A 185 -16.67 -15.82 -13.67
CA PHE A 185 -16.93 -14.78 -12.68
C PHE A 185 -16.65 -15.25 -11.24
N ALA A 186 -16.29 -16.53 -11.06
CA ALA A 186 -16.01 -17.18 -9.78
C ALA A 186 -17.00 -16.77 -8.66
N SER A 187 -18.26 -16.57 -9.03
CA SER A 187 -19.32 -16.12 -8.16
C SER A 187 -20.57 -16.94 -8.42
N TRP A 188 -21.17 -17.40 -7.34
CA TRP A 188 -22.41 -18.19 -7.31
C TRP A 188 -23.52 -17.44 -6.57
N SER A 189 -23.35 -16.14 -6.32
CA SER A 189 -24.25 -15.35 -5.48
C SER A 189 -25.67 -15.33 -6.03
N LYS A 190 -25.82 -15.22 -7.36
CA LYS A 190 -27.15 -15.19 -8.00
C LYS A 190 -27.79 -16.57 -8.00
N GLU A 191 -26.98 -17.60 -8.22
CA GLU A 191 -27.38 -18.98 -8.39
C GLU A 191 -27.80 -19.62 -7.05
N THR A 192 -27.29 -19.12 -5.93
CA THR A 192 -27.57 -19.61 -4.56
C THR A 192 -28.59 -18.77 -3.78
N GLN A 193 -28.90 -17.54 -4.21
CA GLN A 193 -29.72 -16.58 -3.44
C GLN A 193 -31.15 -17.05 -3.13
N SER A 194 -31.77 -17.83 -4.01
CA SER A 194 -33.16 -18.27 -3.88
C SER A 194 -33.30 -19.71 -3.40
N ARG A 195 -32.21 -20.33 -2.94
CA ARG A 195 -32.17 -21.75 -2.56
C ARG A 195 -32.01 -21.92 -1.07
N VAL A 196 -32.58 -22.99 -0.58
CA VAL A 196 -32.52 -23.36 0.83
C VAL A 196 -31.10 -23.75 1.20
N GLU A 197 -30.57 -23.18 2.28
CA GLU A 197 -29.23 -23.51 2.76
C GLU A 197 -29.11 -24.99 3.13
N ALA A 198 -27.89 -25.52 3.02
CA ALA A 198 -27.61 -26.92 3.38
C ALA A 198 -28.02 -27.26 4.83
N LYS A 199 -28.03 -26.25 5.72
CA LYS A 199 -28.53 -26.37 7.09
C LYS A 199 -29.56 -25.29 7.39
N GLN A 200 -30.82 -25.71 7.46
CA GLN A 200 -31.91 -24.83 7.86
C GLN A 200 -31.78 -24.45 9.34
N THR A 201 -32.02 -23.18 9.64
CA THR A 201 -31.89 -22.65 11.00
C THR A 201 -33.11 -21.80 11.34
N ARG A 202 -33.58 -21.91 12.59
CA ARG A 202 -34.70 -21.11 13.10
C ARG A 202 -34.27 -20.28 14.29
N SER A 203 -34.20 -18.96 14.11
CA SER A 203 -33.93 -18.01 15.17
C SER A 203 -35.24 -17.57 15.85
N ARG A 204 -35.53 -18.18 17.01
CA ARG A 204 -36.78 -17.91 17.77
C ARG A 204 -36.66 -16.76 18.77
N LYS A 205 -35.45 -16.39 19.17
CA LYS A 205 -35.20 -15.31 20.14
C LYS A 205 -33.92 -14.59 19.75
N TRP A 206 -34.06 -13.35 19.35
CA TRP A 206 -32.93 -12.49 18.98
C TRP A 206 -33.31 -11.03 19.23
N ALA A 207 -32.31 -10.16 19.33
CA ALA A 207 -32.49 -8.74 19.59
C ALA A 207 -31.64 -7.91 18.62
N ILE A 208 -32.09 -6.69 18.33
CA ILE A 208 -31.33 -5.72 17.54
C ILE A 208 -31.07 -4.48 18.39
N VAL A 209 -29.80 -4.10 18.52
CA VAL A 209 -29.40 -2.91 19.29
C VAL A 209 -29.03 -1.80 18.31
N PHE A 210 -29.72 -0.66 18.41
CA PHE A 210 -29.51 0.46 17.51
C PHE A 210 -29.68 1.81 18.23
N PRO A 211 -28.95 2.85 17.82
CA PRO A 211 -29.23 4.21 18.27
C PRO A 211 -30.62 4.67 17.82
N ASN A 212 -31.35 5.40 18.67
CA ASN A 212 -32.76 5.78 18.38
C ASN A 212 -32.95 6.51 17.04
N ARG A 213 -31.93 7.24 16.55
CA ARG A 213 -31.94 7.91 15.24
C ARG A 213 -32.04 6.96 14.03
N TYR A 214 -31.76 5.67 14.20
CA TYR A 214 -31.82 4.65 13.14
C TYR A 214 -32.97 3.66 13.32
N ARG A 215 -34.01 4.05 14.08
CA ARG A 215 -35.17 3.18 14.36
C ARG A 215 -35.83 2.66 13.08
N ASP A 216 -35.98 3.50 12.07
CA ASP A 216 -36.63 3.09 10.82
C ASP A 216 -35.74 2.15 10.00
N ASN A 217 -34.43 2.41 9.93
CA ASN A 217 -33.47 1.48 9.33
C ASN A 217 -33.46 0.11 10.03
N ALA A 218 -33.55 0.09 11.36
CA ALA A 218 -33.60 -1.14 12.13
C ALA A 218 -34.87 -1.96 11.82
N LYS A 219 -36.04 -1.29 11.73
CA LYS A 219 -37.28 -1.93 11.30
C LYS A 219 -37.20 -2.47 9.87
N ASP A 220 -36.62 -1.69 8.95
CA ASP A 220 -36.48 -2.08 7.55
C ASP A 220 -35.54 -3.28 7.38
N LEU A 221 -34.44 -3.32 8.15
CA LEU A 221 -33.55 -4.47 8.21
C LEU A 221 -34.26 -5.72 8.74
N CYS A 222 -35.04 -5.60 9.82
CA CYS A 222 -35.79 -6.72 10.39
C CYS A 222 -36.80 -7.27 9.38
N THR A 223 -37.54 -6.39 8.72
CA THR A 223 -38.50 -6.76 7.68
C THR A 223 -37.81 -7.43 6.50
N THR A 224 -36.65 -6.92 6.09
CA THR A 224 -35.84 -7.50 5.02
C THR A 224 -35.34 -8.89 5.40
N LEU A 225 -34.81 -9.10 6.61
CA LEU A 225 -34.35 -10.41 7.10
C LEU A 225 -35.50 -11.44 7.17
N GLN A 226 -36.67 -11.01 7.65
CA GLN A 226 -37.86 -11.86 7.69
C GLN A 226 -38.38 -12.21 6.29
N ARG A 227 -38.11 -11.38 5.28
CA ARG A 227 -38.47 -11.62 3.88
C ARG A 227 -37.47 -12.51 3.14
N VAL A 228 -36.16 -12.24 3.27
CA VAL A 228 -35.12 -12.96 2.51
C VAL A 228 -34.66 -14.26 3.18
N GLY A 229 -34.82 -14.38 4.50
CA GLY A 229 -34.43 -15.58 5.24
C GLY A 229 -35.23 -16.83 4.88
N PRO A 230 -36.58 -16.81 4.83
CA PRO A 230 -37.37 -18.02 4.61
C PRO A 230 -37.08 -18.75 3.30
N PRO A 231 -36.90 -18.08 2.13
CA PRO A 231 -36.43 -18.73 0.90
C PRO A 231 -35.10 -19.47 1.05
N MET A 232 -34.22 -18.97 1.93
CA MET A 232 -32.93 -19.59 2.26
C MET A 232 -33.04 -20.66 3.35
N GLY A 233 -34.25 -20.99 3.82
CA GLY A 233 -34.44 -21.92 4.94
C GLY A 233 -34.06 -21.35 6.30
N MET A 234 -33.92 -20.02 6.42
CA MET A 234 -33.65 -19.32 7.67
C MET A 234 -34.92 -18.61 8.16
N GLN A 235 -35.49 -19.10 9.25
CA GLN A 235 -36.68 -18.47 9.83
C GLN A 235 -36.29 -17.51 10.96
N PHE A 236 -36.59 -16.23 10.78
CA PHE A 236 -36.42 -15.19 11.80
C PHE A 236 -37.77 -14.81 12.41
N SER A 237 -37.88 -14.97 13.73
CA SER A 237 -39.01 -14.44 14.51
C SER A 237 -38.92 -12.92 14.66
N SER A 238 -39.94 -12.26 15.22
CA SER A 238 -39.85 -10.84 15.57
C SER A 238 -38.79 -10.61 16.65
N PRO A 239 -37.83 -9.69 16.42
CA PRO A 239 -36.77 -9.44 17.40
C PRO A 239 -37.29 -8.65 18.60
N LEU A 240 -36.55 -8.75 19.70
CA LEU A 240 -36.61 -7.77 20.77
C LEU A 240 -35.95 -6.48 20.28
N MET A 241 -36.71 -5.38 20.21
CA MET A 241 -36.26 -4.05 19.77
C MET A 241 -35.95 -3.13 20.94
#